data_AF-A0A1Q9UQE8-F1
#
_entry.id   AF-A0A1Q9UQE8-F1
#
_cell.length_a   1.000
_cell.length_b   1.000
_cell.length_c   1.000
_cell.angle_alpha   90.00
_cell.angle_beta   90.00
_cell.angle_gamma   90.00
#
_symmetry.space_group_name_H-M   'P 1'
#
loop_
_entity.id
_entity.type
_entity.pdbx_description
1 polymer ?
#
loop_
_entity_poly.entity_id
_entity_poly.type
_entity_poly.pdbx_seq_one_letter_code
_entity_poly.pdbx_strand_id
1 'polypeptide(L)'
;MSCDRRHGTELVPTLVAYLDHGGKYADTSTTLTIHRSTLRYRISRITEISGHDLNDVEAQLNLHLATRARRLGRASVGEPLRNAVR
;
A
#
# COMPACT_ATOMS: atom_id res chain seq x y z
N MET A 1 14.54 -17.63 11.51
CA MET A 1 13.70 -16.47 11.85
C MET A 1 14.44 -15.19 11.48
N SER A 2 14.46 -14.81 10.20
CA SER A 2 15.24 -13.65 9.72
C SER A 2 14.43 -12.86 8.70
N CYS A 3 14.17 -11.57 8.99
CA CYS A 3 14.31 -10.46 8.03
C CYS A 3 13.81 -9.11 8.59
N ASP A 4 14.35 -8.62 9.72
CA ASP A 4 13.87 -7.39 10.36
C ASP A 4 14.53 -6.07 9.90
N ARG A 5 14.92 -5.97 8.62
CA ARG A 5 15.54 -4.72 8.09
C ARG A 5 15.00 -4.25 6.74
N ARG A 6 14.20 -5.08 6.06
CA ARG A 6 13.51 -4.73 4.80
C ARG A 6 12.04 -4.37 4.98
N HIS A 7 11.51 -4.37 6.21
CA HIS A 7 10.06 -4.29 6.43
C HIS A 7 9.43 -3.00 5.89
N GLY A 8 10.10 -1.85 6.00
CA GLY A 8 9.55 -0.57 5.51
C GLY A 8 9.28 -0.53 4.00
N THR A 9 10.07 -1.24 3.18
CA THR A 9 9.86 -1.27 1.72
C THR A 9 8.68 -2.13 1.32
N GLU A 10 8.28 -3.06 2.17
CA GLU A 10 7.27 -4.08 1.89
C GLU A 10 5.86 -3.70 2.35
N LEU A 11 5.71 -2.77 3.31
CA LEU A 11 4.41 -2.39 3.86
C LEU A 11 3.52 -1.65 2.84
N VAL A 12 4.07 -0.70 2.08
CA VAL A 12 3.29 0.04 1.08
C VAL A 12 2.81 -0.87 -0.06
N PRO A 13 3.66 -1.72 -0.68
CA PRO A 13 3.18 -2.73 -1.64
C PRO A 13 2.15 -3.68 -1.05
N THR A 14 2.32 -4.09 0.21
CA THR A 14 1.36 -4.96 0.90
C THR A 14 0.00 -4.27 1.06
N LEU A 15 -0.01 -3.01 1.47
CA LEU A 15 -1.24 -2.21 1.62
C LEU A 15 -1.95 -2.06 0.27
N VAL A 16 -1.22 -1.74 -0.79
CA VAL A 16 -1.79 -1.64 -2.15
C VAL A 16 -2.48 -2.95 -2.52
N ALA A 17 -1.75 -4.07 -2.45
CA ALA A 17 -2.29 -5.37 -2.84
C ALA A 17 -3.51 -5.76 -1.98
N TYR A 18 -3.44 -5.51 -0.67
CA TYR A 18 -4.55 -5.78 0.25
C TYR A 18 -5.82 -5.00 -0.15
N LEU A 19 -5.67 -3.72 -0.45
CA LEU A 19 -6.79 -2.86 -0.85
C LEU A 19 -7.31 -3.21 -2.26
N ASP A 20 -6.43 -3.56 -3.21
CA ASP A 20 -6.80 -4.02 -4.56
C ASP A 20 -7.62 -5.33 -4.51
N HIS A 21 -7.39 -6.17 -3.49
CA HIS A 21 -8.17 -7.38 -3.23
C HIS A 21 -9.32 -7.18 -2.24
N GLY A 22 -9.71 -5.93 -1.95
CA GLY A 22 -10.87 -5.61 -1.09
C GLY A 22 -10.71 -6.11 0.35
N GLY A 23 -9.48 -6.12 0.87
CA GLY A 23 -9.17 -6.57 2.23
C GLY A 23 -9.16 -8.09 2.41
N LYS A 24 -9.22 -8.87 1.34
CA LYS A 24 -9.21 -10.33 1.43
C LYS A 24 -7.80 -10.86 1.66
N TYR A 25 -7.56 -11.38 2.87
CA TYR A 25 -6.27 -11.97 3.25
C TYR A 25 -5.84 -13.12 2.35
N ALA A 26 -6.78 -13.99 1.95
CA ALA A 26 -6.46 -15.15 1.11
C ALA A 26 -5.88 -14.71 -0.24
N ASP A 27 -6.64 -13.89 -0.98
CA ASP A 27 -6.27 -13.42 -2.30
C ASP A 27 -4.97 -12.59 -2.24
N THR A 28 -4.86 -11.70 -1.26
CA THR A 28 -3.66 -10.88 -1.05
C THR A 28 -2.42 -11.73 -0.76
N SER A 29 -2.54 -12.76 0.08
CA SER A 29 -1.41 -13.64 0.41
C SER A 29 -0.92 -14.43 -0.79
N THR A 30 -1.84 -14.86 -1.65
CA THR A 30 -1.55 -15.54 -2.92
C THR A 30 -0.84 -14.59 -3.88
N THR A 31 -1.39 -13.38 -4.09
CA THR A 31 -0.81 -12.37 -4.99
C THR A 31 0.60 -11.96 -4.56
N LEU A 32 0.83 -11.79 -3.26
CA LEU A 32 2.15 -11.43 -2.73
C LEU A 32 3.11 -12.62 -2.61
N THR A 33 2.64 -13.86 -2.84
CA THR A 33 3.40 -15.10 -2.62
C THR A 33 4.01 -15.15 -1.21
N ILE A 34 3.22 -14.81 -0.20
CA ILE A 34 3.63 -14.85 1.21
C ILE A 34 2.68 -15.70 2.05
N HIS A 35 3.19 -16.20 3.17
CA HIS A 35 2.35 -16.92 4.11
C HIS A 35 1.32 -15.98 4.77
N ARG A 36 0.12 -16.50 5.08
CA ARG A 36 -0.95 -15.73 5.73
C ARG A 36 -0.54 -15.10 7.06
N SER A 37 0.33 -15.76 7.84
CA SER A 37 0.85 -15.18 9.10
C SER A 37 1.72 -13.94 8.85
N THR A 38 2.55 -13.96 7.80
CA THR A 38 3.36 -12.81 7.39
C THR A 38 2.48 -11.67 6.93
N LEU A 39 1.44 -11.96 6.13
CA LEU A 39 0.48 -10.92 5.72
C LEU A 39 -0.21 -10.30 6.93
N ARG A 40 -0.71 -11.12 7.86
CA ARG A 40 -1.36 -10.64 9.10
C ARG A 40 -0.46 -9.72 9.90
N TYR A 41 0.79 -10.11 10.10
CA TYR A 41 1.78 -9.25 10.78
C TYR A 41 1.95 -7.91 10.05
N ARG A 42 2.10 -7.92 8.72
CA ARG A 42 2.26 -6.69 7.94
C ARG A 42 1.01 -5.79 8.05
N ILE A 43 -0.19 -6.36 7.97
CA ILE A 43 -1.46 -5.60 8.10
C ILE A 43 -1.58 -4.99 9.50
N SER A 44 -1.35 -5.76 10.57
CA SER A 44 -1.32 -5.21 11.93
C SER A 44 -0.32 -4.08 12.05
N ARG A 45 0.89 -4.24 11.50
CA ARG A 45 1.92 -3.20 11.52
C ARG A 45 1.52 -1.94 10.74
N ILE A 46 0.81 -2.09 9.62
CA ILE A 46 0.28 -0.95 8.86
C ILE A 46 -0.80 -0.21 9.66
N THR A 47 -1.71 -0.93 10.33
CA THR A 47 -2.72 -0.33 11.21
C THR A 47 -2.06 0.44 12.36
N GLU A 48 -1.04 -0.12 13.02
CA GLU A 48 -0.28 0.58 14.06
C GLU A 48 0.38 1.88 13.57
N ILE A 49 0.99 1.85 12.39
CA ILE A 49 1.72 2.99 11.84
C ILE A 49 0.77 4.07 11.29
N SER A 50 -0.30 3.66 10.62
CA SER A 50 -1.24 4.57 9.98
C SER A 50 -2.30 5.13 10.93
N GLY A 51 -2.56 4.45 12.05
CA GLY A 51 -3.66 4.78 12.95
C GLY A 51 -5.04 4.48 12.35
N HIS A 52 -5.12 3.66 11.31
CA HIS A 52 -6.37 3.30 10.63
C HIS A 52 -6.68 1.81 10.80
N ASP A 53 -7.92 1.52 11.20
CA ASP A 53 -8.43 0.15 11.22
C ASP A 53 -8.67 -0.32 9.78
N LEU A 54 -7.86 -1.29 9.32
CA LEU A 54 -7.96 -1.84 7.98
C LEU A 54 -9.11 -2.84 7.81
N ASN A 55 -9.94 -3.05 8.83
CA ASN A 55 -11.20 -3.78 8.74
C ASN A 55 -12.41 -2.85 8.56
N ASP A 56 -12.25 -1.55 8.81
CA ASP A 56 -13.30 -0.56 8.55
C ASP A 56 -13.35 -0.22 7.04
N VAL A 57 -14.57 -0.24 6.50
CA VAL A 57 -14.80 -0.07 5.05
C VAL A 57 -14.46 1.35 4.62
N GLU A 58 -14.78 2.35 5.45
CA GLU A 58 -14.51 3.75 5.15
C GLU A 58 -13.01 4.04 5.18
N ALA A 59 -12.30 3.53 6.19
CA ALA A 59 -10.85 3.58 6.27
C ALA A 59 -10.17 2.91 5.06
N GLN A 60 -10.64 1.72 4.66
CA GLN A 60 -10.13 1.04 3.47
C GLN A 60 -10.30 1.90 2.20
N LEU A 61 -11.49 2.48 1.98
CA LEU A 61 -11.74 3.35 0.83
C LEU A 61 -10.81 4.57 0.84
N ASN A 62 -10.69 5.26 1.97
CA ASN A 62 -9.84 6.43 2.14
C ASN A 62 -8.37 6.12 1.85
N LEU A 63 -7.84 5.03 2.40
CA LEU A 63 -6.47 4.57 2.14
C LEU A 63 -6.27 4.16 0.68
N HIS A 64 -7.29 3.59 0.04
CA HIS A 64 -7.23 3.22 -1.36
C HIS A 64 -7.10 4.47 -2.25
N LEU A 65 -7.94 5.48 -2.00
CA LEU A 65 -7.90 6.76 -2.71
C LEU A 65 -6.58 7.49 -2.46
N ALA A 66 -6.12 7.59 -1.21
CA ALA A 66 -4.84 8.21 -0.87
C ALA A 66 -3.66 7.53 -1.58
N THR A 67 -3.67 6.20 -1.66
CA THR A 67 -2.62 5.42 -2.34
C THR A 67 -2.60 5.69 -3.85
N ARG A 68 -3.77 5.82 -4.49
CA ARG A 68 -3.88 6.18 -5.92
C ARG A 68 -3.50 7.63 -6.17
N ALA A 69 -3.99 8.56 -5.35
CA ALA A 69 -3.64 9.98 -5.43
C ALA A 69 -2.12 10.19 -5.31
N ARG A 70 -1.45 9.49 -4.39
CA ARG A 70 0.01 9.52 -4.26
C ARG A 70 0.73 9.01 -5.50
N ARG A 71 0.22 7.99 -6.20
CA ARG A 71 0.80 7.51 -7.46
C ARG A 71 0.68 8.55 -8.57
N LEU A 72 -0.49 9.17 -8.70
CA LEU A 72 -0.76 10.23 -9.68
C LEU A 72 0.08 11.48 -9.40
N GLY A 73 0.15 11.92 -8.14
CA GLY A 73 0.97 13.05 -7.72
C GLY A 73 2.48 12.84 -7.92
N ARG A 74 2.96 11.58 -7.88
CA ARG A 74 4.34 11.25 -8.25
C ARG A 74 4.56 11.24 -9.77
N ALA A 75 3.52 10.98 -10.55
CA ALA A 75 3.59 11.03 -12.02
C ALA A 75 3.54 12.47 -12.57
N SER A 76 2.98 13.43 -11.82
CA SER A 76 2.77 14.82 -12.25
C SER A 76 3.81 15.84 -11.75
N VAL A 77 4.87 15.42 -11.03
CA VAL A 77 5.94 16.33 -10.52
C VAL A 77 7.27 16.06 -11.25
N GLY A 78 7.21 15.74 -12.56
CA GLY A 78 8.36 15.25 -13.33
C GLY A 78 8.67 15.97 -14.65
N GLU A 79 7.84 16.89 -15.14
CA GLU A 79 8.16 17.62 -16.37
C GLU A 79 7.87 19.12 -16.20
N PRO A 80 8.89 19.98 -15.97
CA PRO A 80 8.71 21.39 -16.25
C PRO A 80 8.58 21.52 -17.77
N LEU A 81 7.49 22.15 -18.20
CA LEU A 81 7.30 22.69 -19.55
C LEU A 81 8.41 23.73 -19.86
N ARG A 82 9.66 23.30 -19.97
CA ARG A 82 10.75 24.05 -20.57
C ARG A 82 10.71 23.75 -22.06
N ASN A 83 10.42 24.78 -22.84
CA ASN A 83 10.33 24.84 -24.31
C ASN A 83 9.02 24.36 -24.95
N ALA A 84 8.17 25.33 -25.28
CA ALA A 84 8.09 25.80 -26.67
C ALA A 84 7.42 27.18 -26.73
N VAL A 85 8.14 28.22 -26.29
CA VAL A 85 8.02 29.53 -26.93
C VAL A 85 9.08 29.52 -28.03
N ARG A 86 8.65 29.22 -29.25
CA ARG A 86 9.29 29.72 -30.47
C ARG A 86 8.27 29.74 -31.60
#